data_AF-A0A850PCN2-F1
#
_entry.id   AF-A0A850PCN2-F1
#
_cell.length_a   1.000
_cell.length_b   1.000
_cell.length_c   1.000
_cell.angle_alpha   90.00
_cell.angle_beta   90.00
_cell.angle_gamma   90.00
#
_symmetry.space_group_name_H-M   'P 1'
#
loop_
_entity.id
_entity.type
_entity.pdbx_description
1 polymer ?
#
loop_
_entity_poly.entity_id
_entity_poly.type
_entity_poly.pdbx_seq_one_letter_code
_entity_poly.pdbx_strand_id
1 'polypeptide(L)'
;LLGLLRVQRARLDVLAGRLEAMSPLGVLERGYVLVRDADGRPVTRAEGARPGAQVTLTFRDGERAARIERPRTGAQGTLDI
;
A
#
# COMPACT_ATOMS: atom_id res chain seq x y z
N LEU A 1 -34.04 -11.39 -20.78
CA LEU A 1 -33.30 -10.10 -20.64
C LEU A 1 -32.65 -9.91 -19.26
N LEU A 2 -33.38 -10.03 -18.14
CA LEU A 2 -32.86 -9.75 -16.79
C LEU A 2 -31.64 -10.59 -16.38
N GLY A 3 -31.59 -11.88 -16.78
CA GLY A 3 -30.44 -12.75 -16.48
C GLY A 3 -29.15 -12.28 -17.15
N LEU A 4 -29.25 -11.78 -18.39
CA LEU A 4 -28.10 -11.31 -19.16
C LEU A 4 -27.56 -9.99 -18.58
N LEU A 5 -28.45 -9.10 -18.14
CA LEU A 5 -28.09 -7.89 -17.38
C LEU A 5 -27.37 -8.20 -16.07
N ARG A 6 -27.84 -9.18 -15.29
CA ARG A 6 -27.14 -9.62 -14.06
C ARG A 6 -25.74 -10.15 -14.34
N VAL A 7 -25.58 -10.98 -15.38
CA VAL A 7 -24.27 -11.54 -15.74
C VAL A 7 -23.30 -10.43 -16.15
N GLN A 8 -23.75 -9.45 -16.94
CA GLN A 8 -22.90 -8.31 -17.32
C GLN A 8 -22.55 -7.43 -16.12
N ARG A 9 -23.49 -7.22 -15.19
CA ARG A 9 -23.23 -6.46 -13.96
C ARG A 9 -22.17 -7.13 -13.08
N ALA A 10 -22.31 -8.43 -12.84
CA ALA A 10 -21.34 -9.19 -12.05
C ALA A 10 -19.93 -9.15 -12.68
N ARG A 11 -19.81 -9.22 -14.01
CA ARG A 11 -18.53 -9.08 -14.71
C ARG A 11 -17.92 -7.69 -14.51
N LEU A 12 -18.75 -6.64 -14.57
CA LEU A 12 -18.31 -5.26 -14.35
C LEU A 12 -17.83 -5.07 -12.91
N ASP A 13 -18.56 -5.57 -11.92
CA ASP A 13 -18.19 -5.47 -10.51
C ASP A 13 -16.85 -6.20 -10.22
N VAL A 14 -16.63 -7.36 -10.84
CA VAL A 14 -15.33 -8.08 -10.74
C VAL A 14 -14.18 -7.28 -11.35
N LEU A 15 -14.39 -6.66 -12.51
CA LEU A 15 -13.37 -5.84 -13.16
C LEU A 15 -13.08 -4.56 -12.36
N ALA A 16 -14.12 -3.93 -11.80
CA ALA A 16 -13.99 -2.78 -10.91
C ALA A 16 -13.19 -3.12 -9.65
N GLY A 17 -13.49 -4.25 -8.99
CA GLY A 17 -12.74 -4.70 -7.82
C GLY A 17 -11.26 -4.99 -8.12
N ARG A 18 -10.95 -5.52 -9.31
CA ARG A 18 -9.55 -5.70 -9.77
C ARG A 18 -8.85 -4.36 -9.99
N LEU A 19 -9.54 -3.39 -10.59
CA LEU A 19 -8.98 -2.06 -10.82
C LEU A 19 -8.72 -1.33 -9.49
N GLU A 20 -9.64 -1.41 -8.54
CA GLU A 20 -9.45 -0.87 -7.19
C GLU A 20 -8.30 -1.54 -6.45
N ALA A 21 -8.14 -2.86 -6.58
CA ALA A 21 -7.01 -3.58 -5.99
C ALA A 21 -5.65 -3.13 -6.57
N MET A 22 -5.63 -2.63 -7.81
CA MET A 22 -4.45 -2.05 -8.45
C MET A 22 -4.27 -0.56 -8.16
N SER A 23 -5.26 0.09 -7.54
CA SER A 23 -5.13 1.47 -7.10
C SER A 23 -4.26 1.53 -5.85
N PRO A 24 -3.20 2.37 -5.81
CA PRO A 24 -2.43 2.62 -4.60
C PRO A 24 -3.31 3.00 -3.40
N LEU A 25 -4.46 3.64 -3.64
CA LEU A 25 -5.42 4.01 -2.60
C LEU A 25 -6.08 2.80 -1.94
N GLY A 26 -6.43 1.76 -2.72
CA GLY A 26 -7.05 0.54 -2.17
C GLY A 26 -6.13 -0.20 -1.22
N VAL A 27 -4.81 -0.07 -1.38
CA VAL A 27 -3.80 -0.61 -0.46
C VAL A 27 -3.81 0.19 0.86
N LEU A 28 -3.87 1.52 0.79
CA LEU A 28 -3.92 2.39 1.98
C LEU A 28 -5.22 2.18 2.78
N GLU A 29 -6.34 1.96 2.11
CA GLU A 29 -7.62 1.68 2.77
C GLU A 29 -7.60 0.40 3.61
N ARG A 30 -6.80 -0.60 3.22
CA ARG A 30 -6.60 -1.84 3.98
C ARG A 30 -5.67 -1.66 5.20
N GLY A 31 -5.20 -0.44 5.47
CA GLY A 31 -4.36 -0.14 6.64
C GLY A 31 -2.86 -0.26 6.39
N TYR A 32 -2.43 -0.42 5.14
CA TYR A 32 -1.01 -0.33 4.77
C TYR A 32 -0.57 1.13 4.62
N VAL A 33 0.74 1.36 4.64
CA VAL A 33 1.36 2.68 4.50
C VAL A 33 2.33 2.67 3.33
N LEU A 34 2.27 3.71 2.48
CA LEU A 34 3.28 3.94 1.45
C LEU A 34 4.42 4.78 2.03
N VAL A 35 5.66 4.26 1.95
CA VAL A 35 6.88 4.94 2.38
C VAL A 35 7.56 5.57 1.16
N ARG A 36 7.88 6.86 1.24
CA ARG A 36 8.63 7.60 0.22
C ARG A 36 9.89 8.23 0.79
N ASP A 37 10.95 8.28 -0.03
CA ASP A 37 12.19 8.99 0.30
C ASP A 37 12.03 10.52 0.15
N ALA A 38 13.11 11.26 0.36
CA ALA A 38 13.15 12.71 0.24
C ALA A 38 12.86 13.22 -1.19
N ASP A 39 13.09 12.40 -2.21
CA ASP A 39 12.78 12.71 -3.61
C ASP A 39 11.34 12.31 -3.98
N GLY A 40 10.55 11.81 -3.01
CA GLY A 40 9.19 11.35 -3.21
C GLY A 40 9.09 9.96 -3.87
N ARG A 41 10.21 9.23 -4.02
CA ARG A 41 10.21 7.90 -4.65
C ARG A 41 9.82 6.82 -3.62
N PRO A 42 9.02 5.82 -4.01
CA PRO A 42 8.66 4.72 -3.11
C PRO A 42 9.89 3.92 -2.64
N VAL A 43 9.98 3.70 -1.33
CA VAL A 43 10.96 2.79 -0.73
C VAL A 43 10.35 1.40 -0.66
N THR A 44 10.74 0.52 -1.58
CA THR A 44 10.11 -0.80 -1.76
C THR A 44 10.89 -1.96 -1.15
N ARG A 45 12.12 -1.72 -0.65
CA ARG A 45 12.97 -2.72 0.00
C ARG A 45 13.57 -2.16 1.29
N ALA A 46 13.72 -3.01 2.30
CA ALA A 46 14.35 -2.64 3.58
C ALA A 46 15.77 -2.10 3.40
N GLU A 47 16.55 -2.66 2.47
CA GLU A 47 17.90 -2.17 2.14
C GLU A 47 17.92 -0.72 1.61
N GLY A 48 16.82 -0.26 1.01
CA GLY A 48 16.66 1.13 0.58
C GLY A 48 16.36 2.10 1.72
N ALA A 49 15.91 1.60 2.87
CA ALA A 49 15.60 2.39 4.05
C ALA A 49 16.87 2.55 4.92
N ARG A 50 17.69 3.56 4.61
CA ARG A 50 18.95 3.81 5.32
C ARG A 50 18.69 4.38 6.72
N PRO A 51 19.41 3.93 7.77
CA PRO A 51 19.29 4.51 9.11
C PRO A 51 19.55 6.02 9.11
N GLY A 52 18.70 6.75 9.82
CA GLY A 52 18.73 8.22 9.90
C GLY A 52 18.03 8.94 8.75
N ALA A 53 17.64 8.25 7.68
CA ALA A 53 16.95 8.87 6.55
C ALA A 53 15.56 9.40 6.98
N GLN A 54 15.23 10.60 6.50
CA GLN A 54 13.89 11.16 6.59
C GLN A 54 13.02 10.51 5.50
N VAL A 55 11.83 10.06 5.86
CA VAL A 55 10.84 9.50 4.93
C VAL A 55 9.46 10.10 5.17
N THR A 56 8.63 10.03 4.14
CA THR A 56 7.21 10.39 4.23
C THR A 56 6.37 9.12 4.24
N LEU A 57 5.57 8.97 5.29
CA LEU A 57 4.57 7.92 5.45
C LEU A 57 3.23 8.43 4.94
N THR A 58 2.62 7.71 4.01
CA THR A 58 1.32 8.06 3.44
C THR A 58 0.29 7.04 3.91
N PHE A 59 -0.70 7.54 4.63
CA PHE A 59 -1.88 6.81 5.10
C PHE A 59 -3.06 7.15 4.18
N ARG A 60 -4.19 6.45 4.36
CA ARG A 60 -5.42 6.79 3.63
C ARG A 60 -5.92 8.21 3.91
N ASP A 61 -5.65 8.73 5.10
CA ASP A 61 -6.22 9.97 5.64
C ASP A 61 -5.18 11.08 5.85
N GLY A 62 -3.94 10.87 5.40
CA GLY A 62 -2.92 11.92 5.41
C GLY A 62 -1.50 11.41 5.40
N GLU A 63 -0.57 12.34 5.64
CA GLU A 63 0.87 12.08 5.61
C GLU A 63 1.53 12.39 6.95
N ARG A 64 2.58 11.65 7.29
CA ARG A 64 3.44 11.92 8.45
C ARG A 64 4.91 11.76 8.06
N ALA A 65 5.74 12.66 8.58
CA ALA A 65 7.18 12.52 8.47
C ALA A 65 7.67 11.49 9.50
N ALA A 66 8.64 10.65 9.11
CA ALA A 66 9.29 9.69 9.99
C ALA A 66 10.80 9.65 9.72
N ARG A 67 11.54 9.08 10.66
CA ARG A 67 12.97 8.82 10.52
C ARG A 67 13.22 7.32 10.63
N ILE A 68 13.97 6.77 9.69
CA ILE A 68 14.33 5.36 9.69
C ILE A 68 15.34 5.10 10.82
N GLU A 69 15.06 4.11 11.66
CA GLU A 69 15.99 3.66 12.70
C GLU A 69 16.93 2.58 12.16
N ARG A 70 17.80 2.03 13.04
CA ARG A 70 18.67 0.92 12.64
C ARG A 70 17.82 -0.32 12.33
N PRO A 71 18.27 -1.19 11.41
CA PRO A 71 17.58 -2.43 11.13
C PRO A 71 17.42 -3.23 12.42
N ARG A 72 16.23 -3.80 12.64
CA ARG A 72 16.06 -4.80 13.69
C ARG A 72 16.74 -6.09 13.23
N THR A 73 17.52 -6.70 14.12
CA THR A 73 18.11 -8.02 13.86
C THR A 73 16.98 -9.05 13.87
N GLY A 74 16.74 -9.70 12.74
CA GLY A 74 15.71 -10.73 12.56
C GLY A 74 15.11 -10.71 11.16
N ALA A 75 14.72 -11.88 10.64
CA ALA A 75 13.86 -11.93 9.46
C ALA A 75 12.55 -11.19 9.74
N GLN A 76 11.84 -10.78 8.69
CA GLN A 76 10.47 -10.28 8.82
C GLN A 76 9.68 -11.30 9.64
N GLY A 77 9.35 -10.96 10.90
CA GLY A 77 8.63 -11.86 11.79
C GLY A 77 7.26 -12.21 11.20
N THR A 78 6.62 -13.26 11.72
CA THR A 78 5.23 -13.54 11.37
C THR A 78 4.39 -12.31 11.67
N LEU A 79 3.69 -11.81 10.65
CA LEU A 79 2.73 -10.73 10.82
C LEU A 79 1.47 -11.36 11.41
N ASP A 80 1.39 -11.41 12.75
CA ASP A 80 0.21 -11.89 13.47
C ASP A 80 -0.85 -10.77 13.45
N ILE A 81 -1.52 -10.59 12.31
CA ILE A 81 -2.62 -9.63 12.10
C ILE A 81 -3.91 -10.31 11.63
#